data_AF-A0A533Z8T1-F1
#
_entry.id   AF-A0A533Z8T1-F1
#
_cell.length_a   1.000
_cell.length_b   1.000
_cell.length_c   1.000
_cell.angle_alpha   90.00
_cell.angle_beta   90.00
_cell.angle_gamma   90.00
#
_symmetry.space_group_name_H-M   'P 1'
#
loop_
_entity.id
_entity.type
_entity.pdbx_description
1 polymer ?
#
loop_
_entity_poly.entity_id
_entity_poly.type
_entity_poly.pdbx_seq_one_letter_code
_entity_poly.pdbx_strand_id
1 'polypeptide(L)'
;MASTTLAGLKRIFFDSIFERSYWTWRKHPLIVVPSMLGTAISVIEQSIVTLGVMVLLISLATRGLLSGFLSQLNQQGAGFNLLQNSSYASLIIPIVVLSIIGVLLTTILGAGFVYSSEYGIYLEAWSRDKVSMGSIIHHGARRWRAMAWTFFLSNLITWGPLALGFLLFILAAPNATSFTGFAALAASSVLIYLGLGTSLFLSLFIVYSYPAVVVDNVSGLQAIRKSFGV
;
A
#
# COMPACT_ATOMS: atom_id res chain seq x y z
N MET A 1 24.18 -22.22 29.61
CA MET A 1 24.41 -20.79 29.92
C MET A 1 24.86 -20.03 28.67
N ALA A 2 23.99 -19.93 27.64
CA ALA A 2 24.31 -19.23 26.38
C ALA A 2 23.23 -18.21 25.95
N SER A 3 22.14 -18.09 26.72
CA SER A 3 21.03 -17.17 26.40
C SER A 3 21.28 -15.73 26.86
N THR A 4 22.15 -15.51 27.84
CA THR A 4 22.43 -14.18 28.41
C THR A 4 23.35 -13.33 27.54
N THR A 5 24.31 -13.94 26.84
CA THR A 5 25.25 -13.24 25.95
C THR A 5 24.59 -12.77 24.66
N LEU A 6 23.70 -13.58 24.08
CA LEU A 6 23.01 -13.26 22.83
C LEU A 6 21.93 -12.18 23.04
N ALA A 7 21.26 -12.19 24.20
CA ALA A 7 20.35 -11.12 24.61
C ALA A 7 21.09 -9.81 24.90
N GLY A 8 22.26 -9.86 25.54
CA GLY A 8 23.12 -8.70 25.78
C GLY A 8 23.67 -8.07 24.49
N LEU A 9 24.15 -8.89 23.55
CA LEU A 9 24.64 -8.43 22.23
C LEU A 9 23.54 -7.79 21.39
N LYS A 10 22.33 -8.40 21.37
CA LYS A 10 21.16 -7.81 20.71
C LYS A 10 20.82 -6.45 21.31
N ARG A 11 20.78 -6.35 22.65
CA ARG A 11 20.50 -5.09 23.36
C ARG A 11 21.51 -3.99 23.02
N ILE A 12 22.81 -4.28 23.09
CA ILE A 12 23.88 -3.31 22.77
C ILE A 12 23.81 -2.86 21.32
N PHE A 13 23.51 -3.77 20.39
CA PHE A 13 23.37 -3.42 18.97
C PHE A 13 22.16 -2.52 18.72
N PHE A 14 20.99 -2.87 19.29
CA PHE A 14 19.78 -2.05 19.20
C PHE A 14 19.97 -0.67 19.83
N ASP A 15 20.52 -0.60 21.04
CA ASP A 15 20.79 0.67 21.72
C ASP A 15 21.71 1.57 20.88
N SER A 16 22.77 1.00 20.28
CA SER A 16 23.67 1.77 19.40
C SER A 16 22.99 2.27 18.11
N ILE A 17 22.06 1.48 17.53
CA ILE A 17 21.31 1.88 16.34
C ILE A 17 20.34 2.99 16.69
N PHE A 18 19.61 2.85 17.79
CA PHE A 18 18.67 3.88 18.25
C PHE A 18 19.39 5.18 18.60
N GLU A 19 20.50 5.09 19.33
CA GLU A 19 21.30 6.25 19.68
C GLU A 19 21.85 6.94 18.42
N ARG A 20 22.43 6.18 17.48
CA ARG A 20 22.91 6.76 16.21
C ARG A 20 21.79 7.36 15.39
N SER A 21 20.67 6.67 15.25
CA SER A 21 19.49 7.17 14.52
C SER A 21 18.98 8.48 15.14
N TYR A 22 18.87 8.53 16.47
CA TYR A 22 18.45 9.70 17.22
C TYR A 22 19.38 10.91 16.97
N TRP A 23 20.68 10.71 17.05
CA TRP A 23 21.65 11.79 16.81
C TRP A 23 21.70 12.24 15.35
N THR A 24 21.56 11.31 14.40
CA THR A 24 21.48 11.63 12.96
C THR A 24 20.27 12.52 12.66
N TRP A 25 19.12 12.23 13.27
CA TRP A 25 17.92 13.04 13.14
C TRP A 25 18.10 14.45 13.71
N ARG A 26 18.74 14.57 14.89
CA ARG A 26 19.03 15.87 15.52
C ARG A 26 19.98 16.73 14.70
N LYS A 27 20.95 16.11 14.03
CA LYS A 27 21.92 16.82 13.17
C LYS A 27 21.35 17.18 11.80
N HIS A 28 20.38 16.40 11.31
CA HIS A 28 19.82 16.55 9.98
C HIS A 28 18.28 16.54 10.00
N PRO A 29 17.63 17.64 10.41
CA PRO A 29 16.17 17.74 10.44
C PRO A 29 15.52 17.63 9.05
N LEU A 30 16.29 17.66 7.96
CA LEU A 30 15.75 17.48 6.61
C LEU A 30 15.42 16.02 6.27
N ILE A 31 15.86 15.05 7.09
CA ILE A 31 15.53 13.62 6.91
C ILE A 31 14.01 13.37 7.07
N VAL A 32 13.28 14.26 7.73
CA VAL A 32 11.82 14.14 7.95
C VAL A 32 11.02 14.47 6.71
N VAL A 33 11.59 15.26 5.79
CA VAL A 33 10.86 15.81 4.64
C VAL A 33 10.26 14.70 3.75
N PRO A 34 10.97 13.61 3.41
CA PRO A 34 10.37 12.46 2.74
C PRO A 34 9.14 11.91 3.47
N SER A 35 9.18 11.75 4.79
CA SER A 35 8.04 11.27 5.56
C SER A 35 6.85 12.24 5.49
N MET A 36 7.11 13.55 5.46
CA MET A 36 6.07 14.57 5.22
C MET A 36 5.52 14.55 3.79
N LEU A 37 6.36 14.26 2.79
CA LEU A 37 5.88 14.04 1.42
C LEU A 37 5.01 12.78 1.34
N GLY A 38 5.31 11.76 2.14
CA GLY A 38 4.48 10.58 2.32
C GLY A 38 3.06 10.93 2.78
N THR A 39 2.91 11.81 3.78
CA THR A 39 1.58 12.25 4.24
C THR A 39 0.87 13.10 3.19
N ALA A 40 1.60 13.92 2.43
CA ALA A 40 1.03 14.67 1.32
C ALA A 40 0.46 13.76 0.21
N ILE A 41 1.11 12.62 -0.07
CA ILE A 41 0.57 11.60 -0.99
C ILE A 41 -0.76 11.07 -0.48
N SER A 42 -0.89 10.76 0.81
CA SER A 42 -2.17 10.30 1.37
C SER A 42 -3.29 11.33 1.22
N VAL A 43 -2.99 12.63 1.29
CA VAL A 43 -3.98 13.70 1.03
C VAL A 43 -4.41 13.71 -0.44
N ILE A 44 -3.48 13.49 -1.37
CA ILE A 44 -3.80 13.37 -2.81
C ILE A 44 -4.68 12.13 -3.06
N GLU A 45 -4.35 10.99 -2.45
CA GLU A 45 -5.14 9.76 -2.55
C GLU A 45 -6.57 9.97 -2.04
N GLN A 46 -6.74 10.59 -0.87
CA GLN A 46 -8.06 10.95 -0.34
C GLN A 46 -8.82 11.89 -1.29
N SER A 47 -8.12 12.86 -1.87
CA SER A 47 -8.72 13.80 -2.83
C SER A 47 -9.23 13.10 -4.08
N ILE A 48 -8.51 12.09 -4.61
CA ILE A 48 -8.97 11.27 -5.76
C ILE A 48 -10.27 10.55 -5.40
N VAL A 49 -10.34 9.92 -4.22
CA VAL A 49 -11.54 9.23 -3.76
C VAL A 49 -12.71 10.21 -3.60
N THR A 50 -12.47 11.37 -2.96
CA THR A 50 -13.50 12.39 -2.79
C THR A 50 -14.02 12.91 -4.14
N LEU A 51 -13.13 13.18 -5.10
CA LEU A 51 -13.53 13.59 -6.45
C LEU A 51 -14.36 12.50 -7.15
N GLY A 52 -13.97 11.23 -7.04
CA GLY A 52 -14.76 10.12 -7.57
C GLY A 52 -16.17 10.07 -6.98
N VAL A 53 -16.31 10.23 -5.67
CA VAL A 53 -17.61 10.29 -4.99
C VAL A 53 -18.41 11.50 -5.47
N MET A 54 -17.80 12.68 -5.57
CA MET A 54 -18.49 13.89 -6.07
C MET A 54 -19.00 13.69 -7.49
N VAL A 55 -18.18 13.16 -8.39
CA VAL A 55 -18.57 12.88 -9.79
C VAL A 55 -19.72 11.89 -9.84
N LEU A 56 -19.69 10.85 -9.00
CA LEU A 56 -20.78 9.88 -8.90
C LEU A 56 -22.09 10.56 -8.46
N LEU A 57 -22.06 11.34 -7.39
CA LEU A 57 -23.25 12.02 -6.86
C LEU A 57 -23.83 13.03 -7.87
N ILE A 58 -22.98 13.81 -8.54
CA ILE A 58 -23.39 14.75 -9.60
C ILE A 58 -24.01 13.99 -10.77
N SER A 59 -23.41 12.88 -11.19
CA SER A 59 -23.91 12.05 -12.30
C SER A 59 -25.27 11.41 -11.97
N LEU A 60 -25.47 11.00 -10.72
CA LEU A 60 -26.75 10.47 -10.25
C LEU A 60 -27.82 11.57 -10.15
N ALA A 61 -27.45 12.76 -9.67
CA ALA A 61 -28.35 13.90 -9.56
C ALA A 61 -28.84 14.37 -10.94
N THR A 62 -27.92 14.55 -11.89
CA THR A 62 -28.24 14.99 -13.26
C THR A 62 -29.11 14.01 -14.03
N ARG A 63 -29.09 12.72 -13.67
CA ARG A 63 -29.94 11.68 -14.25
C ARG A 63 -31.25 11.44 -13.47
N GLY A 64 -31.51 12.20 -12.40
CA GLY A 64 -32.70 12.02 -11.56
C GLY A 64 -32.71 10.72 -10.75
N LEU A 65 -31.56 10.06 -10.61
CA LEU A 65 -31.42 8.76 -9.96
C LEU A 65 -30.98 8.84 -8.48
N LEU A 66 -30.64 10.04 -8.00
CA LEU A 66 -30.03 10.24 -6.67
C LEU A 66 -30.94 9.81 -5.51
N SER A 67 -32.22 10.18 -5.52
CA SER A 67 -33.16 9.81 -4.45
C SER A 67 -33.38 8.29 -4.40
N GLY A 68 -33.51 7.65 -5.56
CA GLY A 68 -33.59 6.19 -5.71
C GLY A 68 -32.33 5.50 -5.19
N PHE A 69 -31.15 6.01 -5.57
CA PHE A 69 -29.86 5.52 -5.10
C PHE A 69 -29.72 5.57 -3.56
N LEU A 70 -30.06 6.71 -2.95
CA LEU A 70 -30.00 6.88 -1.49
C LEU A 70 -31.03 5.99 -0.76
N SER A 71 -32.23 5.84 -1.33
CA SER A 71 -33.25 4.96 -0.77
C SER A 71 -32.81 3.50 -0.77
N GLN A 72 -32.13 3.07 -1.84
CA GLN A 72 -31.57 1.72 -1.94
C GLN A 72 -30.40 1.54 -0.96
N LEU A 73 -29.46 2.48 -0.85
CA LEU A 73 -28.37 2.39 0.13
C LEU A 73 -28.83 2.20 1.58
N ASN A 74 -29.97 2.77 1.96
CA ASN A 74 -30.56 2.62 3.29
C ASN A 74 -31.26 1.28 3.53
N GLN A 75 -31.44 0.45 2.50
CA GLN A 75 -32.00 -0.90 2.64
C GLN A 75 -30.88 -1.91 2.89
N GLN A 76 -31.03 -2.75 3.92
CA GLN A 76 -30.06 -3.81 4.24
C GLN A 76 -29.84 -4.73 3.01
N GLY A 77 -28.57 -4.90 2.60
CA GLY A 77 -28.19 -5.78 1.48
C GLY A 77 -28.14 -5.12 0.09
N ALA A 78 -28.43 -3.82 -0.04
CA ALA A 78 -28.64 -3.18 -1.34
C ALA A 78 -27.38 -2.83 -2.16
N GLY A 79 -26.18 -2.92 -1.57
CA GLY A 79 -24.93 -2.58 -2.28
C GLY A 79 -24.70 -3.41 -3.55
N PHE A 80 -25.01 -4.70 -3.51
CA PHE A 80 -24.92 -5.58 -4.69
C PHE A 80 -26.07 -5.37 -5.67
N ASN A 81 -27.29 -5.10 -5.19
CA ASN A 81 -28.45 -4.85 -6.04
C ASN A 81 -28.28 -3.58 -6.89
N LEU A 82 -27.58 -2.57 -6.36
CA LEU A 82 -27.18 -1.38 -7.12
C LEU A 82 -26.29 -1.73 -8.32
N LEU A 83 -25.39 -2.70 -8.19
CA LEU A 83 -24.51 -3.15 -9.28
C LEU A 83 -25.22 -4.05 -10.30
N GLN A 84 -26.37 -4.63 -9.95
CA GLN A 84 -27.19 -5.42 -10.88
C GLN A 84 -28.05 -4.54 -11.79
N ASN A 85 -28.40 -3.33 -11.34
CA ASN A 85 -29.14 -2.38 -12.17
C ASN A 85 -28.19 -1.66 -13.14
N SER A 86 -28.42 -1.83 -14.44
CA SER A 86 -27.58 -1.26 -15.51
C SER A 86 -27.43 0.27 -15.45
N SER A 87 -28.44 0.98 -14.94
CA SER A 87 -28.42 2.45 -14.83
C SER A 87 -27.43 2.94 -13.77
N TYR A 88 -27.30 2.20 -12.66
CA TYR A 88 -26.35 2.51 -11.59
C TYR A 88 -24.97 1.91 -11.90
N ALA A 89 -24.92 0.65 -12.39
CA ALA A 89 -23.68 -0.05 -12.71
C ALA A 89 -22.83 0.71 -13.76
N SER A 90 -23.47 1.26 -14.79
CA SER A 90 -22.81 2.04 -15.85
C SER A 90 -22.15 3.35 -15.35
N LEU A 91 -22.51 3.82 -14.15
CA LEU A 91 -21.90 4.99 -13.51
C LEU A 91 -20.88 4.57 -12.44
N ILE A 92 -21.28 3.66 -11.55
CA ILE A 92 -20.47 3.24 -10.41
C ILE A 92 -19.19 2.54 -10.89
N ILE A 93 -19.30 1.58 -11.82
CA ILE A 93 -18.16 0.76 -12.23
C ILE A 93 -17.05 1.62 -12.85
N PRO A 94 -17.30 2.47 -13.87
CA PRO A 94 -16.23 3.27 -14.46
C PRO A 94 -15.60 4.25 -13.47
N ILE A 95 -16.40 4.92 -12.63
CA ILE A 95 -15.89 5.89 -11.66
C ILE A 95 -15.03 5.21 -10.61
N VAL A 96 -15.47 4.07 -10.07
CA VAL A 96 -14.70 3.28 -9.09
C VAL A 96 -13.41 2.77 -9.72
N VAL A 97 -13.47 2.21 -10.93
CA VAL A 97 -12.28 1.70 -11.63
C VAL A 97 -11.26 2.82 -11.88
N LEU A 98 -11.70 3.98 -12.38
CA LEU A 98 -10.82 5.12 -12.61
C LEU A 98 -10.22 5.67 -11.31
N SER A 99 -11.02 5.71 -10.23
CA SER A 99 -10.54 6.15 -8.91
C SER A 99 -9.50 5.18 -8.36
N ILE A 100 -9.73 3.87 -8.46
CA ILE A 100 -8.78 2.83 -8.04
C ILE A 100 -7.48 2.95 -8.84
N ILE A 101 -7.55 3.10 -10.17
CA ILE A 101 -6.36 3.27 -11.01
C ILE A 101 -5.59 4.53 -10.60
N GLY A 102 -6.30 5.65 -10.39
CA GLY A 102 -5.69 6.91 -9.97
C GLY A 102 -4.98 6.79 -8.63
N VAL A 103 -5.63 6.19 -7.63
CA VAL A 103 -5.05 5.92 -6.31
C VAL A 103 -3.81 5.03 -6.47
N LEU A 104 -3.94 3.87 -7.13
CA LEU A 104 -2.82 2.92 -7.30
C LEU A 104 -1.60 3.57 -7.97
N LEU A 105 -1.81 4.33 -9.05
CA LEU A 105 -0.72 5.03 -9.73
C LEU A 105 -0.06 6.07 -8.83
N THR A 106 -0.87 6.87 -8.13
CA THR A 106 -0.37 7.90 -7.20
C THR A 106 0.43 7.26 -6.07
N THR A 107 -0.07 6.18 -5.48
CA THR A 107 0.61 5.44 -4.42
C THR A 107 1.94 4.87 -4.92
N ILE A 108 1.95 4.14 -6.05
CA ILE A 108 3.16 3.47 -6.55
C ILE A 108 4.24 4.49 -6.93
N LEU A 109 3.85 5.52 -7.67
CA LEU A 109 4.78 6.54 -8.15
C LEU A 109 5.24 7.45 -7.00
N GLY A 110 4.32 7.90 -6.15
CA GLY A 110 4.62 8.73 -4.99
C GLY A 110 5.51 8.00 -3.98
N ALA A 111 5.14 6.78 -3.59
CA ALA A 111 5.91 5.95 -2.68
C ALA A 111 7.30 5.63 -3.25
N GLY A 112 7.39 5.36 -4.56
CA GLY A 112 8.68 5.17 -5.23
C GLY A 112 9.63 6.36 -5.03
N PHE A 113 9.12 7.59 -5.11
CA PHE A 113 9.94 8.79 -4.94
C PHE A 113 10.28 9.01 -3.46
N VAL A 114 9.27 8.92 -2.59
CA VAL A 114 9.42 9.14 -1.15
C VAL A 114 10.40 8.14 -0.56
N TYR A 115 10.23 6.84 -0.76
CA TYR A 115 11.14 5.84 -0.22
C TYR A 115 12.55 5.95 -0.80
N SER A 116 12.68 6.23 -2.11
CA SER A 116 14.00 6.45 -2.71
C SER A 116 14.71 7.64 -2.06
N SER A 117 14.00 8.72 -1.81
CA SER A 117 14.54 9.90 -1.13
C SER A 117 14.86 9.59 0.34
N GLU A 118 13.97 8.94 1.07
CA GLU A 118 14.12 8.61 2.50
C GLU A 118 15.37 7.77 2.73
N TYR A 119 15.45 6.59 2.11
CA TYR A 119 16.58 5.68 2.29
C TYR A 119 17.89 6.28 1.76
N GLY A 120 17.86 7.04 0.66
CA GLY A 120 19.04 7.70 0.10
C GLY A 120 19.59 8.81 1.00
N ILE A 121 18.70 9.63 1.55
CA ILE A 121 19.07 10.69 2.49
C ILE A 121 19.58 10.11 3.81
N TYR A 122 18.95 9.06 4.34
CA TYR A 122 19.43 8.41 5.57
C TYR A 122 20.87 7.91 5.39
N LEU A 123 21.19 7.33 4.23
CA LEU A 123 22.54 6.86 3.91
C LEU A 123 23.54 8.03 3.76
N GLU A 124 23.12 9.13 3.12
CA GLU A 124 23.95 10.33 2.99
C GLU A 124 24.20 11.00 4.35
N ALA A 125 23.17 11.15 5.17
CA ALA A 125 23.26 11.71 6.53
C ALA A 125 24.17 10.88 7.44
N TRP A 126 24.26 9.57 7.20
CA TRP A 126 25.16 8.69 7.94
C TRP A 126 26.63 8.88 7.55
N SER A 127 26.91 9.35 6.33
CA SER A 127 28.26 9.45 5.76
C SER A 127 28.79 10.88 5.64
N ARG A 128 27.93 11.90 5.76
CA ARG A 128 28.27 13.32 5.56
C ARG A 128 27.70 14.20 6.65
N ASP A 129 28.37 15.33 6.89
CA ASP A 129 27.98 16.31 7.91
C ASP A 129 26.85 17.26 7.50
N LYS A 130 26.38 17.24 6.24
CA LYS A 130 25.30 18.13 5.77
C LYS A 130 24.42 17.45 4.72
N VAL A 131 23.10 17.56 4.91
CA VAL A 131 22.07 17.15 3.96
C VAL A 131 21.35 18.41 3.48
N SER A 132 21.04 18.49 2.19
CA SER A 132 20.34 19.63 1.59
C SER A 132 19.01 19.21 0.97
N MET A 133 18.13 20.18 0.69
CA MET A 133 16.89 19.91 -0.06
C MET A 133 17.18 19.35 -1.47
N GLY A 134 18.28 19.77 -2.10
CA GLY A 134 18.72 19.24 -3.39
C GLY A 134 19.07 17.75 -3.33
N SER A 135 19.62 17.27 -2.20
CA SER A 135 19.88 15.84 -1.98
C SER A 135 18.60 15.02 -2.01
N ILE A 136 17.48 15.56 -1.51
CA ILE A 136 16.17 14.89 -1.49
C ILE A 136 15.69 14.62 -2.91
N ILE A 137 15.70 15.66 -3.75
CA ILE A 137 15.28 15.56 -5.14
C ILE A 137 16.21 14.62 -5.90
N HIS A 138 17.52 14.74 -5.67
CA HIS A 138 18.53 13.91 -6.33
C HIS A 138 18.32 12.41 -6.01
N HIS A 139 18.23 12.04 -4.73
CA HIS A 139 18.03 10.64 -4.32
C HIS A 139 16.64 10.13 -4.69
N GLY A 140 15.62 10.97 -4.57
CA GLY A 140 14.26 10.66 -5.00
C GLY A 140 14.22 10.29 -6.49
N ALA A 141 14.80 11.14 -7.36
CA ALA A 141 14.79 10.93 -8.80
C ALA A 141 15.71 9.79 -9.26
N ARG A 142 16.90 9.64 -8.63
CA ARG A 142 17.96 8.73 -9.10
C ARG A 142 17.51 7.27 -9.17
N ARG A 143 16.73 6.79 -8.19
CA ARG A 143 16.24 5.40 -8.13
C ARG A 143 14.73 5.28 -8.11
N TRP A 144 14.03 6.36 -8.47
CA TRP A 144 12.58 6.43 -8.47
C TRP A 144 11.90 5.22 -9.12
N ARG A 145 12.27 4.92 -10.37
CA ARG A 145 11.65 3.83 -11.15
C ARG A 145 11.92 2.46 -10.54
N ALA A 146 13.15 2.22 -10.08
CA ALA A 146 13.53 0.96 -9.44
C ALA A 146 12.78 0.75 -8.12
N MET A 147 12.64 1.82 -7.33
CA MET A 147 11.89 1.81 -6.08
C MET A 147 10.39 1.62 -6.30
N ALA A 148 9.79 2.36 -7.24
CA ALA A 148 8.37 2.23 -7.60
C ALA A 148 8.05 0.81 -8.08
N TRP A 149 8.91 0.22 -8.92
CA TRP A 149 8.73 -1.15 -9.38
C TRP A 149 8.83 -2.18 -8.24
N THR A 150 9.81 -2.00 -7.35
CA THR A 150 9.96 -2.86 -6.16
C THR A 150 8.77 -2.72 -5.23
N PHE A 151 8.31 -1.51 -4.97
CA PHE A 151 7.12 -1.23 -4.19
C PHE A 151 5.86 -1.88 -4.76
N PHE A 152 5.65 -1.77 -6.07
CA PHE A 152 4.53 -2.44 -6.74
C PHE A 152 4.59 -3.95 -6.55
N LEU A 153 5.72 -4.59 -6.88
CA LEU A 153 5.86 -6.04 -6.77
C LEU A 153 5.77 -6.52 -5.31
N SER A 154 6.36 -5.79 -4.37
CA SER A 154 6.30 -6.09 -2.94
C SER A 154 4.86 -6.06 -2.44
N ASN A 155 4.06 -5.06 -2.83
CA ASN A 155 2.65 -4.99 -2.43
C ASN A 155 1.80 -6.03 -3.16
N LEU A 156 2.07 -6.31 -4.44
CA LEU A 156 1.37 -7.34 -5.19
C LEU A 156 1.59 -8.73 -4.59
N ILE A 157 2.81 -9.07 -4.20
CA ILE A 157 3.14 -10.36 -3.59
C ILE A 157 2.58 -10.44 -2.16
N THR A 158 2.73 -9.36 -1.38
CA THR A 158 2.23 -9.32 0.00
C THR A 158 0.71 -9.42 0.05
N TRP A 159 0.00 -8.58 -0.70
CA TRP A 159 -1.45 -8.41 -0.57
C TRP A 159 -2.27 -9.13 -1.65
N GLY A 160 -1.62 -9.61 -2.72
CA GLY A 160 -2.27 -10.34 -3.82
C GLY A 160 -3.08 -11.56 -3.35
N PRO A 161 -2.55 -12.44 -2.48
CA PRO A 161 -3.31 -13.59 -1.97
C PRO A 161 -4.61 -13.17 -1.25
N LEU A 162 -4.53 -12.12 -0.43
CA LEU A 162 -5.68 -11.57 0.28
C LEU A 162 -6.70 -10.96 -0.69
N ALA A 163 -6.24 -10.16 -1.64
CA ALA A 163 -7.09 -9.54 -2.67
C ALA A 163 -7.82 -10.59 -3.51
N LEU A 164 -7.15 -11.69 -3.88
CA LEU A 164 -7.77 -12.82 -4.57
C LEU A 164 -8.85 -13.50 -3.71
N GLY A 165 -8.59 -13.72 -2.42
CA GLY A 165 -9.58 -14.26 -1.49
C GLY A 165 -10.85 -13.40 -1.43
N PHE A 166 -10.69 -12.08 -1.30
CA PHE A 166 -11.82 -11.14 -1.31
C PHE A 166 -12.55 -11.10 -2.66
N LEU A 167 -11.81 -11.14 -3.78
CA LEU A 167 -12.41 -11.15 -5.11
C LEU A 167 -13.27 -12.40 -5.32
N LEU A 168 -12.77 -13.58 -4.93
CA LEU A 168 -13.54 -14.82 -4.98
C LEU A 168 -14.77 -14.77 -4.08
N PHE A 169 -14.65 -14.19 -2.89
CA PHE A 169 -15.77 -14.00 -1.96
C PHE A 169 -16.87 -13.11 -2.57
N ILE A 170 -16.49 -11.97 -3.16
CA ILE A 170 -17.41 -11.05 -3.83
C ILE A 170 -18.10 -11.73 -5.03
N LEU A 171 -17.37 -12.55 -5.80
CA LEU A 171 -17.92 -13.29 -6.94
C LEU A 171 -18.88 -14.42 -6.52
N ALA A 172 -18.64 -15.04 -5.36
CA ALA A 172 -19.50 -16.10 -4.83
C ALA A 172 -20.77 -15.56 -4.14
N ALA A 173 -20.72 -14.34 -3.60
CA ALA A 173 -21.80 -13.73 -2.83
C ALA A 173 -23.18 -13.71 -3.52
N PRO A 174 -23.32 -13.39 -4.83
CA PRO A 174 -24.61 -13.37 -5.50
C PRO A 174 -25.32 -14.74 -5.56
N ASN A 175 -24.55 -15.84 -5.49
CA ASN A 175 -25.07 -17.20 -5.62
C ASN A 175 -25.21 -17.93 -4.28
N ALA A 176 -25.05 -17.23 -3.15
CA ALA A 176 -25.01 -17.83 -1.80
C ALA A 176 -26.30 -18.58 -1.41
N THR A 177 -27.41 -18.36 -2.10
CA THR A 177 -28.68 -19.07 -1.89
C THR A 177 -28.70 -20.48 -2.48
N SER A 178 -27.78 -20.80 -3.39
CA SER A 178 -27.58 -22.15 -3.92
C SER A 178 -26.58 -22.93 -3.07
N PHE A 179 -26.74 -24.25 -2.96
CA PHE A 179 -25.80 -25.10 -2.20
C PHE A 179 -24.35 -24.95 -2.71
N THR A 180 -24.17 -24.90 -4.02
CA THR A 180 -22.86 -24.70 -4.66
C THR A 180 -22.29 -23.32 -4.39
N GLY A 181 -23.11 -22.27 -4.45
CA GLY A 181 -22.67 -20.90 -4.14
C GLY A 181 -22.38 -20.68 -2.65
N PHE A 182 -23.14 -21.32 -1.76
CA PHE A 182 -22.84 -21.33 -0.33
C PHE A 182 -21.49 -22.03 -0.04
N ALA A 183 -21.25 -23.20 -0.65
CA ALA A 183 -19.98 -23.90 -0.52
C ALA A 183 -18.81 -23.07 -1.07
N ALA A 184 -18.99 -22.38 -2.20
CA ALA A 184 -17.99 -21.47 -2.75
C ALA A 184 -17.72 -20.27 -1.83
N LEU A 185 -18.76 -19.69 -1.23
CA LEU A 185 -18.64 -18.60 -0.26
C LEU A 185 -17.87 -19.05 0.99
N ALA A 186 -18.22 -20.21 1.55
CA ALA A 186 -17.52 -20.79 2.70
C ALA A 186 -16.06 -21.14 2.38
N ALA A 187 -15.76 -21.66 1.19
CA ALA A 187 -14.38 -21.90 0.76
C ALA A 187 -13.59 -20.58 0.62
N SER A 188 -14.19 -19.56 0.02
CA SER A 188 -13.55 -18.25 -0.15
C SER A 188 -13.29 -17.54 1.18
N SER A 189 -14.13 -17.71 2.20
CA SER A 189 -13.88 -17.14 3.52
C SER A 189 -12.67 -17.80 4.21
N VAL A 190 -12.48 -19.12 4.05
CA VAL A 190 -11.27 -19.81 4.50
C VAL A 190 -10.03 -19.29 3.77
N LEU A 191 -10.12 -19.06 2.45
CA LEU A 191 -9.03 -18.47 1.67
C LEU A 191 -8.68 -17.05 2.12
N ILE A 192 -9.65 -16.25 2.58
CA ILE A 192 -9.37 -14.93 3.17
C ILE A 192 -8.52 -15.07 4.42
N TYR A 193 -8.84 -16.00 5.35
CA TYR A 193 -8.03 -16.21 6.55
C TYR A 193 -6.62 -16.69 6.23
N LEU A 194 -6.47 -17.62 5.29
CA LEU A 194 -5.16 -18.06 4.80
C LEU A 194 -4.40 -16.91 4.15
N GLY A 195 -5.06 -16.14 3.29
CA GLY A 195 -4.52 -14.96 2.64
C GLY A 195 -4.03 -13.92 3.65
N LEU A 196 -4.81 -13.63 4.70
CA LEU A 196 -4.41 -12.74 5.80
C LEU A 196 -3.13 -13.24 6.47
N GLY A 197 -3.08 -14.52 6.84
CA GLY A 197 -1.90 -15.13 7.47
C GLY A 197 -0.66 -15.04 6.58
N THR A 198 -0.79 -15.38 5.30
CA THR A 198 0.30 -15.30 4.31
C THR A 198 0.74 -13.84 4.08
N SER A 199 -0.21 -12.91 3.94
CA SER A 199 0.08 -11.48 3.76
C SER A 199 0.83 -10.90 4.96
N LEU A 200 0.38 -11.20 6.19
CA LEU A 200 1.07 -10.75 7.40
C LEU A 200 2.48 -11.33 7.48
N PHE A 201 2.63 -12.63 7.23
CA PHE A 201 3.94 -13.27 7.20
C PHE A 201 4.87 -12.58 6.18
N LEU A 202 4.42 -12.44 4.92
CA LEU A 202 5.20 -11.79 3.87
C LEU A 202 5.54 -10.33 4.20
N SER A 203 4.62 -9.58 4.81
CA SER A 203 4.84 -8.19 5.18
C SER A 203 6.00 -8.00 6.16
N LEU A 204 6.24 -8.96 7.06
CA LEU A 204 7.35 -8.92 8.02
C LEU A 204 8.70 -9.12 7.34
N PHE A 205 8.77 -10.00 6.33
CA PHE A 205 10.02 -10.31 5.64
C PHE A 205 10.36 -9.25 4.58
N ILE A 206 9.38 -8.77 3.82
CA ILE A 206 9.60 -7.90 2.65
C ILE A 206 10.08 -6.49 3.02
N VAL A 207 10.12 -6.12 4.31
CA VAL A 207 10.62 -4.80 4.78
C VAL A 207 12.03 -4.48 4.26
N TYR A 208 12.89 -5.49 4.06
CA TYR A 208 14.25 -5.29 3.57
C TYR A 208 14.34 -5.01 2.05
N SER A 209 13.24 -5.18 1.29
CA SER A 209 13.25 -4.98 -0.15
C SER A 209 13.54 -3.53 -0.53
N TYR A 210 13.01 -2.55 0.23
CA TYR A 210 13.21 -1.13 -0.05
C TYR A 210 14.64 -0.66 0.26
N PRO A 211 15.24 -0.99 1.43
CA PRO A 211 16.66 -0.73 1.67
C PRO A 211 17.58 -1.36 0.62
N ALA A 212 17.30 -2.60 0.17
CA ALA A 212 18.11 -3.28 -0.85
C ALA A 212 18.15 -2.50 -2.18
N VAL A 213 17.08 -1.77 -2.52
CA VAL A 213 17.07 -0.92 -3.72
C VAL A 213 18.09 0.21 -3.63
N VAL A 214 18.38 0.73 -2.43
CA VAL A 214 19.30 1.87 -2.22
C VAL A 214 20.71 1.40 -1.87
N VAL A 215 20.84 0.38 -1.02
CA VAL A 215 22.16 -0.11 -0.57
C VAL A 215 22.77 -1.04 -1.61
N ASP A 216 22.02 -2.04 -2.08
CA ASP A 216 22.53 -3.14 -2.89
C ASP A 216 22.37 -2.91 -4.42
N ASN A 217 21.78 -1.79 -4.83
CA ASN A 217 21.51 -1.44 -6.24
C ASN A 217 20.66 -2.47 -7.01
N VAL A 218 19.82 -3.25 -6.33
CA VAL A 218 18.92 -4.23 -6.94
C VAL A 218 17.50 -3.68 -7.07
N SER A 219 16.64 -4.33 -7.86
CA SER A 219 15.23 -3.91 -7.98
C SER A 219 14.27 -5.07 -8.24
N GLY A 220 12.98 -4.83 -7.97
CA GLY A 220 11.90 -5.77 -8.20
C GLY A 220 12.09 -7.08 -7.43
N LEU A 221 11.92 -8.21 -8.13
CA LEU A 221 12.05 -9.54 -7.52
C LEU A 221 13.43 -9.81 -6.93
N GLN A 222 14.50 -9.21 -7.47
CA GLN A 222 15.85 -9.37 -6.91
C GLN A 222 15.98 -8.69 -5.54
N ALA A 223 15.42 -7.50 -5.38
CA ALA A 223 15.37 -6.81 -4.09
C ALA A 223 14.51 -7.57 -3.06
N ILE A 224 13.40 -8.16 -3.52
CA ILE A 224 12.54 -9.00 -2.67
C ILE A 224 13.28 -10.26 -2.22
N ARG A 225 14.05 -10.92 -3.10
CA ARG A 225 14.84 -12.11 -2.75
C ARG A 225 15.86 -11.83 -1.64
N LYS A 226 16.48 -10.64 -1.64
CA LYS A 226 17.41 -10.23 -0.59
C LYS A 226 16.77 -10.22 0.80
N SER A 227 15.46 -9.99 0.87
CA SER A 227 14.70 -10.04 2.12
C SER A 227 14.58 -11.44 2.73
N PHE A 228 14.78 -12.48 1.92
CA PHE A 228 14.75 -13.88 2.34
C PHE A 228 16.16 -14.48 2.51
N GLY A 229 17.22 -13.65 2.48
CA GLY A 229 18.60 -14.10 2.60
C GLY A 229 19.16 -14.78 1.34
N VAL A 230 18.53 -14.55 0.17
CA VAL A 230 18.95 -15.06 -1.15
C VAL A 230 19.65 -13.98 -1.96
#